data_AF-A0A7Y5KXP6-F1
#
_entry.id   AF-A0A7Y5KXP6-F1
#
_cell.length_a   1.000
_cell.length_b   1.000
_cell.length_c   1.000
_cell.angle_alpha   90.00
_cell.angle_beta   90.00
_cell.angle_gamma   90.00
#
_symmetry.space_group_name_H-M   'P 1'
#
loop_
_entity.id
_entity.type
_entity.pdbx_description
1 polymer ?
#
loop_
_entity_poly.entity_id
_entity_poly.type
_entity_poly.pdbx_seq_one_letter_code
_entity_poly.pdbx_strand_id
1 'polypeptide(L)'
;MRTLAERVEKDGPFSARDAVKLAVRLAKTLESLHGAGQIHGCIHPGAIVLAGARSTTARLKRAAAVAADEGYRLPQHASGGAPSRDDDAYAVALLLFFLLTGVGPDAREASGKLPPLAVFDVGDDDLDDVLTAALSPAIADLHDIAAFRRELERWLDDADGSDLDAMPWDDAEAAPVRASALDLSSLPPPPEPETPIASGSVRLVDDDDDRATLPGESLAPAAPRPPRLVPPNLTRLKKEKPSLPAPAPPPSFDHSQTSPPPPESKRDGAWSLGKSVGVVGVIAAVVTAGFFLVRARDRGAAGADVPAASSSAGQPASSTSAQPDPPSPIETSNARASATVPPPPSSTAPAASGSVPLPPPVPASPDEATCVTSALAPDAFTTTSYQPLVCAEADVVKGAAALRTQIVKGGDGRPVTDAMKEWALLGFYELAAYATIRDRCCASPAPTVAPESPAICKSSMQEGVLEVARSSKVDDKSLDRAIKALDKTIRCIARANQSNVFGGHPKPSGGEGTALKRIIARLPK
;
A
#
# COMPACT_ATOMS: atom_id res chain seq x y z
N MET A 1 28.85 -2.61 -15.85
CA MET A 1 27.72 -3.05 -14.99
C MET A 1 27.53 -1.98 -13.94
N ARG A 2 26.28 -1.63 -13.63
CA ARG A 2 25.97 -0.65 -12.56
C ARG A 2 25.25 -1.34 -11.41
N THR A 3 25.42 -0.86 -10.19
CA THR A 3 24.62 -1.35 -9.06
C THR A 3 23.18 -0.82 -9.14
N LEU A 4 22.29 -1.43 -8.37
CA LEU A 4 20.91 -0.96 -8.24
C LEU A 4 20.86 0.42 -7.56
N ALA A 5 21.76 0.68 -6.61
CA ALA A 5 21.95 2.00 -5.99
C ALA A 5 22.25 3.07 -7.04
N GLU A 6 23.29 2.86 -7.86
CA GLU A 6 23.68 3.78 -8.94
C GLU A 6 22.56 3.99 -9.96
N ARG A 7 21.74 2.95 -10.21
CA ARG A 7 20.57 3.05 -11.10
C ARG A 7 19.52 4.00 -10.55
N VAL A 8 19.17 3.86 -9.27
CA VAL A 8 18.12 4.67 -8.64
C VAL A 8 18.59 6.10 -8.46
N GLU A 9 19.85 6.30 -8.07
CA GLU A 9 20.45 7.63 -7.96
C GLU A 9 20.43 8.37 -9.31
N LYS A 10 20.81 7.68 -10.39
CA LYS A 10 20.93 8.30 -11.71
C LYS A 10 19.60 8.51 -12.43
N ASP A 11 18.74 7.49 -12.46
CA ASP A 11 17.50 7.53 -13.25
C ASP A 11 16.21 7.47 -12.42
N GLY A 12 16.30 7.70 -11.10
CA GLY A 12 15.17 7.79 -10.18
C GLY A 12 14.60 6.44 -9.71
N PRO A 13 13.59 6.48 -8.81
CA PRO A 13 12.90 5.29 -8.32
C PRO A 13 12.20 4.50 -9.45
N PHE A 14 11.91 3.24 -9.17
CA PHE A 14 11.22 2.35 -10.08
C PHE A 14 9.71 2.57 -10.03
N SER A 15 9.02 2.20 -11.11
CA SER A 15 7.57 2.02 -11.06
C SER A 15 7.23 0.95 -10.02
N ALA A 16 6.09 1.08 -9.33
CA ALA A 16 5.69 0.12 -8.31
C ALA A 16 5.69 -1.32 -8.82
N ARG A 17 5.16 -1.52 -10.03
CA ARG A 17 5.12 -2.81 -10.71
C ARG A 17 6.52 -3.38 -10.99
N ASP A 18 7.46 -2.57 -11.48
CA ASP A 18 8.83 -3.05 -11.76
C ASP A 18 9.61 -3.34 -10.48
N ALA A 19 9.41 -2.54 -9.44
CA ALA A 19 10.00 -2.73 -8.12
C ALA A 19 9.53 -4.05 -7.50
N VAL A 20 8.22 -4.30 -7.49
CA VAL A 20 7.64 -5.54 -6.96
C VAL A 20 8.09 -6.76 -7.77
N LYS A 21 8.12 -6.67 -9.12
CA LYS A 21 8.63 -7.78 -9.96
C LYS A 21 10.11 -8.10 -9.69
N LEU A 22 10.92 -7.07 -9.44
CA LEU A 22 12.30 -7.26 -9.04
C LEU A 22 12.40 -7.94 -7.66
N ALA A 23 11.63 -7.48 -6.67
CA ALA A 23 11.57 -8.07 -5.34
C ALA A 23 11.13 -9.55 -5.37
N VAL A 24 10.08 -9.89 -6.15
CA VAL A 24 9.63 -11.28 -6.34
C VAL A 24 10.74 -12.16 -6.92
N ARG A 25 11.50 -11.66 -7.91
CA ARG A 25 12.62 -12.44 -8.47
C ARG A 25 13.73 -12.66 -7.45
N LEU A 26 14.06 -11.64 -6.66
CA LEU A 26 15.05 -11.75 -5.58
C LEU A 26 14.59 -12.75 -4.52
N ALA A 27 13.32 -12.70 -4.12
CA ALA A 27 12.73 -13.64 -3.18
C ALA A 27 12.84 -15.10 -3.67
N LYS A 28 12.51 -15.38 -4.94
CA LYS A 28 12.70 -16.71 -5.55
C LYS A 28 14.17 -17.17 -5.52
N THR A 29 15.09 -16.25 -5.75
CA THR A 29 16.53 -16.53 -5.70
C THR A 29 16.97 -16.91 -4.28
N LEU A 30 16.48 -16.17 -3.28
CA LEU A 30 16.76 -16.41 -1.87
C LEU A 30 16.12 -17.69 -1.36
N GLU A 31 14.89 -18.02 -1.76
CA GLU A 31 14.25 -19.31 -1.47
C GLU A 31 15.13 -20.48 -1.92
N SER A 32 15.71 -20.39 -3.12
CA SER A 32 16.63 -21.40 -3.63
C SER A 32 17.92 -21.50 -2.78
N LEU A 33 18.48 -20.38 -2.32
CA LEU A 33 19.66 -20.37 -1.46
C LEU A 33 19.33 -20.95 -0.08
N HIS A 34 18.21 -20.55 0.51
CA HIS A 34 17.74 -21.02 1.81
C HIS A 34 17.45 -22.52 1.79
N GLY A 35 16.88 -23.04 0.70
CA GLY A 35 16.68 -24.47 0.47
C GLY A 35 17.98 -25.26 0.42
N ALA A 36 19.08 -24.63 -0.01
CA ALA A 36 20.42 -25.20 0.02
C ALA A 36 21.16 -24.98 1.38
N GLY A 37 20.46 -24.46 2.40
CA GLY A 37 21.05 -24.15 3.70
C GLY A 37 21.98 -22.94 3.71
N GLN A 38 21.95 -22.11 2.66
CA GLN A 38 22.76 -20.89 2.55
C GLN A 38 21.93 -19.67 2.89
N ILE A 39 22.54 -18.68 3.56
CA ILE A 39 21.95 -17.38 3.88
C ILE A 39 22.80 -16.32 3.18
N HIS A 40 22.18 -15.34 2.53
CA HIS A 40 22.93 -14.32 1.81
C HIS A 40 23.49 -13.26 2.80
N GLY A 41 22.66 -12.73 3.69
CA GLY A 41 23.04 -11.87 4.82
C GLY A 41 23.53 -10.45 4.48
N CYS A 42 23.78 -10.17 3.20
CA CYS A 42 24.25 -8.88 2.68
C CYS A 42 23.34 -8.34 1.57
N ILE A 43 22.02 -8.35 1.75
CA ILE A 43 21.07 -7.82 0.75
C ILE A 43 20.91 -6.31 0.95
N HIS A 44 21.28 -5.54 -0.07
CA HIS A 44 21.09 -4.08 -0.13
C HIS A 44 21.27 -3.62 -1.60
N PRO A 45 20.97 -2.36 -1.97
CA PRO A 45 21.06 -1.89 -3.35
C PRO A 45 22.46 -2.05 -4.00
N GLY A 46 23.54 -2.01 -3.21
CA GLY A 46 24.91 -2.25 -3.71
C GLY A 46 25.23 -3.71 -4.00
N ALA A 47 24.45 -4.65 -3.44
CA ALA A 47 24.59 -6.09 -3.63
C ALA A 47 24.03 -6.58 -4.97
N ILE A 48 23.26 -5.74 -5.67
CA ILE A 48 22.56 -6.10 -6.90
C ILE A 48 23.16 -5.36 -8.07
N VAL A 49 23.52 -6.09 -9.12
CA VAL A 49 24.08 -5.53 -10.36
C VAL A 49 23.09 -5.65 -11.51
N LEU A 50 23.09 -4.64 -12.36
CA LEU A 50 22.31 -4.59 -13.60
C LEU A 50 23.26 -4.67 -14.79
N ALA A 51 22.99 -5.61 -15.70
CA ALA A 51 23.71 -5.71 -16.97
C ALA A 51 23.22 -4.69 -18.01
N GLY A 52 22.08 -4.02 -17.77
CA GLY A 52 21.53 -3.00 -18.65
C GLY A 52 20.61 -2.01 -17.93
N ALA A 53 19.73 -1.34 -18.69
CA ALA A 53 18.78 -0.39 -18.15
C ALA A 53 17.55 -1.06 -17.48
N ARG A 54 17.21 -2.28 -17.92
CA ARG A 54 16.01 -3.01 -17.50
C ARG A 54 16.24 -3.75 -16.17
N SER A 55 15.25 -3.71 -15.28
CA SER A 55 15.21 -4.48 -14.01
C SER A 55 15.29 -6.00 -14.23
N THR A 56 14.91 -6.50 -15.40
CA THR A 56 15.00 -7.91 -15.79
C THR A 56 16.44 -8.45 -15.78
N THR A 57 17.41 -7.56 -15.94
CA THR A 57 18.84 -7.88 -15.96
C THR A 57 19.50 -7.91 -14.58
N ALA A 58 18.73 -7.68 -13.51
CA ALA A 58 19.26 -7.67 -12.15
C ALA A 58 19.80 -9.04 -11.75
N ARG A 59 20.97 -9.04 -11.10
CA ARG A 59 21.62 -10.22 -10.54
C ARG A 59 22.12 -9.91 -9.14
N LEU A 60 21.91 -10.85 -8.22
CA LEU A 60 22.45 -10.79 -6.88
C LEU A 60 23.94 -11.20 -6.92
N LYS A 61 24.82 -10.36 -6.36
CA LYS A 61 26.24 -10.71 -6.17
C LYS A 61 26.36 -11.87 -5.16
N ARG A 62 27.52 -12.51 -5.08
CA ARG A 62 27.78 -13.48 -4.01
C ARG A 62 28.00 -12.73 -2.69
N ALA A 63 27.48 -13.27 -1.58
CA ALA A 63 27.61 -12.67 -0.25
C ALA A 63 29.06 -12.26 0.12
N ALA A 64 30.03 -13.14 -0.14
CA ALA A 64 31.46 -12.88 0.16
C ALA A 64 32.08 -11.71 -0.64
N ALA A 65 31.44 -11.27 -1.73
CA ALA A 65 31.90 -10.16 -2.57
C ALA A 65 31.20 -8.83 -2.24
N VAL A 66 30.38 -8.79 -1.18
CA VAL A 66 29.54 -7.65 -0.82
C VAL A 66 29.84 -7.25 0.62
N ALA A 67 30.18 -5.98 0.82
CA ALA A 67 30.31 -5.42 2.17
C ALA A 67 28.92 -5.38 2.83
N ALA A 68 28.85 -5.78 4.10
CA ALA A 68 27.60 -5.70 4.85
C ALA A 68 27.16 -4.23 5.02
N ASP A 69 25.85 -4.01 4.99
CA ASP A 69 25.21 -2.73 5.22
C ASP A 69 24.25 -2.89 6.41
N GLU A 70 24.63 -2.35 7.57
CA GLU A 70 23.87 -2.50 8.82
C GLU A 70 22.47 -1.87 8.73
N GLY A 71 22.25 -0.90 7.83
CA GLY A 71 20.94 -0.28 7.63
C GLY A 71 19.88 -1.25 7.08
N TYR A 72 20.32 -2.32 6.42
CA TYR A 72 19.44 -3.35 5.85
C TYR A 72 19.25 -4.58 6.74
N ARG A 73 19.90 -4.61 7.91
CA ARG A 73 19.75 -5.73 8.85
C ARG A 73 18.55 -5.57 9.75
N LEU A 74 18.04 -6.71 10.20
CA LEU A 74 17.00 -6.79 11.20
C LEU A 74 17.52 -6.16 12.51
N PRO A 75 16.77 -5.26 13.18
CA PRO A 75 17.26 -4.51 14.33
C PRO A 75 17.84 -5.38 15.46
N GLN A 76 17.25 -6.55 15.72
CA GLN A 76 17.77 -7.48 16.74
C GLN A 76 19.14 -8.12 16.38
N HIS A 77 19.51 -8.13 15.09
CA HIS A 77 20.78 -8.72 14.62
C HIS A 77 21.85 -7.67 14.32
N ALA A 78 21.51 -6.38 14.33
CA ALA A 78 22.47 -5.28 14.21
C ALA A 78 23.54 -5.28 15.34
N SER A 79 23.30 -6.00 16.45
CA SER A 79 24.26 -6.16 17.56
C SER A 79 25.29 -7.29 17.35
N GLY A 80 25.51 -7.74 16.11
CA GLY A 80 26.51 -8.76 15.77
C GLY A 80 25.99 -10.20 15.77
N GLY A 81 24.68 -10.38 15.58
CA GLY A 81 24.10 -11.71 15.35
C GLY A 81 24.57 -12.30 14.01
N ALA A 82 24.67 -13.63 13.94
CA ALA A 82 24.87 -14.30 12.65
C ALA A 82 23.66 -14.04 11.74
N PRO A 83 23.85 -13.80 10.44
CA PRO A 83 22.74 -13.64 9.50
C PRO A 83 21.80 -14.85 9.52
N SER A 84 20.51 -14.59 9.36
CA SER A 84 19.42 -15.55 9.34
C SER A 84 18.60 -15.43 8.04
N ARG A 85 17.68 -16.37 7.82
CA ARG A 85 16.73 -16.30 6.70
C ARG A 85 15.80 -15.08 6.80
N ASP A 86 15.43 -14.74 8.04
CA ASP A 86 14.56 -13.60 8.36
C ASP A 86 15.24 -12.27 8.02
N ASP A 87 16.58 -12.19 8.19
CA ASP A 87 17.35 -11.01 7.76
C ASP A 87 17.27 -10.78 6.26
N ASP A 88 17.36 -11.86 5.47
CA ASP A 88 17.24 -11.76 4.00
C ASP A 88 15.85 -11.27 3.59
N ALA A 89 14.77 -11.77 4.23
CA ALA A 89 13.41 -11.34 3.94
C ALA A 89 13.17 -9.87 4.28
N TYR A 90 13.60 -9.45 5.46
CA TYR A 90 13.52 -8.07 5.91
C TYR A 90 14.31 -7.13 5.00
N ALA A 91 15.51 -7.53 4.60
CA ALA A 91 16.35 -6.75 3.70
C ALA A 91 15.72 -6.61 2.30
N VAL A 92 15.02 -7.63 1.79
CA VAL A 92 14.25 -7.52 0.53
C VAL A 92 13.08 -6.55 0.68
N ALA A 93 12.39 -6.54 1.83
CA ALA A 93 11.30 -5.58 2.07
C ALA A 93 11.82 -4.13 2.11
N LEU A 94 12.96 -3.88 2.76
CA LEU A 94 13.62 -2.56 2.73
C LEU A 94 14.11 -2.17 1.35
N LEU A 95 14.63 -3.14 0.60
CA LEU A 95 15.05 -2.92 -0.77
C LEU A 95 13.85 -2.54 -1.65
N LEU A 96 12.70 -3.18 -1.47
CA LEU A 96 11.46 -2.81 -2.17
C LEU A 96 11.05 -1.37 -1.82
N PHE A 97 11.10 -0.98 -0.55
CA PHE A 97 10.86 0.40 -0.15
C PHE A 97 11.83 1.39 -0.82
N PHE A 98 13.13 1.08 -0.83
CA PHE A 98 14.14 1.89 -1.53
C PHE A 98 13.88 2.00 -3.03
N LEU A 99 13.49 0.90 -3.67
CA LEU A 99 13.17 0.88 -5.09
C LEU A 99 11.98 1.79 -5.43
N LEU A 100 10.97 1.84 -4.54
CA LEU A 100 9.76 2.63 -4.71
C LEU A 100 10.00 4.11 -4.45
N THR A 101 10.79 4.45 -3.44
CA THR A 101 10.90 5.83 -2.93
C THR A 101 12.21 6.51 -3.34
N GLY A 102 13.25 5.74 -3.67
CA GLY A 102 14.62 6.22 -3.81
C GLY A 102 15.30 6.53 -2.48
N VAL A 103 14.64 6.26 -1.35
CA VAL A 103 15.10 6.62 -0.01
C VAL A 103 15.53 5.37 0.75
N GLY A 104 16.74 5.40 1.31
CA GLY A 104 17.31 4.31 2.09
C GLY A 104 16.71 4.16 3.50
N PRO A 105 17.10 3.11 4.24
CA PRO A 105 16.62 2.86 5.60
C PRO A 105 16.98 3.95 6.61
N ASP A 106 17.94 4.84 6.30
CA ASP A 106 18.30 6.00 7.13
C ASP A 106 17.14 6.99 7.32
N ALA A 107 16.11 6.92 6.48
CA ALA A 107 14.89 7.71 6.62
C ALA A 107 13.92 7.18 7.68
N ARG A 108 14.28 6.10 8.40
CA ARG A 108 13.54 5.70 9.59
C ARG A 108 13.53 6.87 10.57
N GLU A 109 12.34 7.19 11.04
CA GLU A 109 12.19 8.17 12.10
C GLU A 109 12.83 7.65 13.40
N ALA A 110 12.91 8.51 14.43
CA ALA A 110 13.29 8.09 15.77
C ALA A 110 12.42 6.95 16.33
N SER A 111 11.24 6.73 15.75
CA SER A 111 10.32 5.63 16.06
C SER A 111 10.75 4.27 15.47
N GLY A 112 11.76 4.23 14.60
CA GLY A 112 12.20 3.04 13.88
C GLY A 112 11.26 2.62 12.74
N LYS A 113 10.20 3.38 12.48
CA LYS A 113 9.24 3.12 11.39
C LYS A 113 9.65 3.87 10.13
N LEU A 114 9.37 3.26 8.98
CA LEU A 114 9.44 3.95 7.69
C LEU A 114 8.19 4.83 7.51
N PRO A 115 8.31 5.97 6.80
CA PRO A 115 7.14 6.71 6.36
C PRO A 115 6.26 5.86 5.42
N PRO A 116 4.93 6.00 5.48
CA PRO A 116 4.05 5.25 4.58
C PRO A 116 4.27 5.65 3.12
N LEU A 117 4.05 4.72 2.18
CA LEU A 117 4.30 4.95 0.76
C LEU A 117 3.52 6.15 0.18
N ALA A 118 2.36 6.47 0.76
CA ALA A 118 1.55 7.62 0.40
C ALA A 118 2.30 8.97 0.54
N VAL A 119 3.29 9.07 1.43
CA VAL A 119 4.11 10.29 1.59
C VAL A 119 4.96 10.56 0.33
N PHE A 120 5.24 9.52 -0.46
CA PHE A 120 6.05 9.61 -1.66
C PHE A 120 5.22 9.57 -2.95
N ASP A 121 3.88 9.56 -2.84
CA ASP A 121 2.97 9.38 -3.97
C ASP A 121 3.25 8.10 -4.80
N VAL A 122 3.69 7.02 -4.14
CA VAL A 122 3.99 5.72 -4.79
C VAL A 122 3.18 4.58 -4.18
N GLY A 123 2.91 3.55 -4.99
CA GLY A 123 2.17 2.37 -4.54
C GLY A 123 0.68 2.63 -4.30
N ASP A 124 0.02 1.64 -3.71
CA ASP A 124 -1.33 1.73 -3.18
C ASP A 124 -1.33 1.23 -1.72
N ASP A 125 -2.46 1.40 -1.03
CA ASP A 125 -2.60 1.03 0.37
C ASP A 125 -2.35 -0.47 0.60
N ASP A 126 -2.68 -1.33 -0.37
CA ASP A 126 -2.45 -2.77 -0.25
C ASP A 126 -0.94 -3.09 -0.33
N LEU A 127 -0.15 -2.39 -1.16
CA LEU A 127 1.31 -2.54 -1.17
C LEU A 127 1.96 -2.01 0.11
N ASP A 128 1.46 -0.88 0.62
CA ASP A 128 1.92 -0.30 1.90
C ASP A 128 1.62 -1.24 3.07
N ASP A 129 0.44 -1.87 3.10
CA ASP A 129 0.06 -2.92 4.06
C ASP A 129 1.05 -4.10 4.00
N VAL A 130 1.36 -4.59 2.79
CA VAL A 130 2.30 -5.71 2.60
C VAL A 130 3.71 -5.36 3.10
N LEU A 131 4.22 -4.17 2.79
CA LEU A 131 5.52 -3.70 3.28
C LEU A 131 5.53 -3.48 4.78
N THR A 132 4.52 -2.81 5.31
CA THR A 132 4.39 -2.54 6.75
C THR A 132 4.35 -3.85 7.54
N ALA A 133 3.65 -4.86 7.01
CA ALA A 133 3.57 -6.16 7.66
C ALA A 133 4.90 -6.93 7.58
N ALA A 134 5.62 -6.87 6.45
CA ALA A 134 6.94 -7.49 6.28
C ALA A 134 8.06 -6.82 7.10
N LEU A 135 7.92 -5.53 7.40
CA LEU A 135 8.87 -4.76 8.21
C LEU A 135 8.50 -4.69 9.69
N SER A 136 7.36 -5.25 10.07
CA SER A 136 6.89 -5.27 11.45
C SER A 136 7.55 -6.41 12.22
N PRO A 137 8.32 -6.13 13.28
CA PRO A 137 8.93 -7.18 14.09
C PRO A 137 7.91 -8.08 14.81
N ALA A 138 6.63 -7.65 14.89
CA ALA A 138 5.56 -8.37 15.55
C ALA A 138 4.96 -9.50 14.68
N ILE A 139 5.18 -9.51 13.37
CA ILE A 139 4.56 -10.46 12.43
C ILE A 139 5.63 -11.42 11.93
N ALA A 140 5.95 -12.42 12.76
CA ALA A 140 6.98 -13.40 12.45
C ALA A 140 6.73 -14.14 11.11
N ASP A 141 5.46 -14.36 10.74
CA ASP A 141 5.08 -15.13 9.56
C ASP A 141 5.49 -14.47 8.23
N LEU A 142 5.65 -13.14 8.17
CA LEU A 142 6.08 -12.43 6.96
C LEU A 142 7.60 -12.21 6.89
N HIS A 143 8.34 -12.62 7.91
CA HIS A 143 9.79 -12.77 7.80
C HIS A 143 10.19 -14.05 7.04
N ASP A 144 9.24 -14.92 6.70
CA ASP A 144 9.45 -15.96 5.70
C ASP A 144 9.45 -15.34 4.29
N ILE A 145 10.58 -15.46 3.58
CA ILE A 145 10.75 -14.93 2.23
C ILE A 145 9.70 -15.48 1.25
N ALA A 146 9.25 -16.73 1.44
CA ALA A 146 8.24 -17.33 0.59
C ALA A 146 6.84 -16.76 0.86
N ALA A 147 6.49 -16.48 2.13
CA ALA A 147 5.26 -15.78 2.49
C ALA A 147 5.24 -14.36 1.92
N PHE A 148 6.33 -13.60 2.09
CA PHE A 148 6.44 -12.26 1.53
C PHE A 148 6.29 -12.26 0.00
N ARG A 149 6.96 -13.18 -0.69
CA ARG A 149 6.80 -13.35 -2.14
C ARG A 149 5.35 -13.60 -2.55
N ARG A 150 4.63 -14.49 -1.86
CA ARG A 150 3.24 -14.82 -2.22
C ARG A 150 2.32 -13.60 -2.11
N GLU A 151 2.50 -12.76 -1.10
CA GLU A 151 1.74 -11.52 -0.98
C GLU A 151 2.09 -10.52 -2.09
N LEU A 152 3.37 -10.41 -2.47
CA LEU A 152 3.78 -9.58 -3.61
C LEU A 152 3.24 -10.11 -4.95
N GLU A 153 3.21 -11.42 -5.15
CA GLU A 153 2.59 -12.04 -6.33
C GLU A 153 1.08 -11.82 -6.35
N ARG A 154 0.40 -11.95 -5.21
CA ARG A 154 -1.03 -11.63 -5.08
C ARG A 154 -1.31 -10.16 -5.42
N TRP A 155 -0.46 -9.25 -4.94
CA TRP A 155 -0.56 -7.83 -5.29
C TRP A 155 -0.38 -7.62 -6.79
N LEU A 156 0.59 -8.30 -7.43
CA LEU A 156 0.78 -8.23 -8.88
C LEU A 156 -0.44 -8.78 -9.64
N ASP A 157 -1.06 -9.87 -9.20
CA ASP A 157 -2.25 -10.43 -9.85
C ASP A 157 -3.45 -9.48 -9.74
N ASP A 158 -3.64 -8.86 -8.57
CA ASP A 158 -4.68 -7.85 -8.35
C ASP A 158 -4.40 -6.57 -9.18
N ALA A 159 -3.12 -6.19 -9.31
CA ALA A 159 -2.69 -5.09 -10.16
C ALA A 159 -2.82 -5.43 -11.66
N ASP A 160 -2.65 -6.67 -12.08
CA ASP A 160 -2.72 -7.14 -13.48
C ASP A 160 -4.16 -7.38 -13.95
N GLY A 161 -5.10 -7.52 -13.02
CA GLY A 161 -6.53 -7.32 -13.30
C GLY A 161 -6.88 -5.90 -13.79
N SER A 162 -5.90 -4.99 -13.81
CA SER A 162 -5.94 -3.78 -14.62
C SER A 162 -5.47 -4.04 -16.05
N ASP A 163 -6.43 -4.03 -16.96
CA ASP A 163 -6.36 -4.28 -18.42
C ASP A 163 -5.48 -3.24 -19.16
N LEU A 164 -4.23 -3.08 -18.74
CA LEU A 164 -3.17 -2.50 -19.55
C LEU A 164 -2.42 -3.67 -20.14
N ASP A 165 -2.61 -3.86 -21.45
CA ASP A 165 -1.77 -4.64 -22.35
C ASP A 165 -0.78 -5.55 -21.62
N ALA A 166 -1.09 -6.86 -21.64
CA ALA A 166 -0.08 -7.87 -21.63
C ALA A 166 0.89 -7.59 -22.80
N MET A 167 1.78 -6.60 -22.62
CA MET A 167 3.03 -6.57 -23.34
C MET A 167 3.62 -7.94 -23.06
N PRO A 168 3.74 -8.79 -24.10
CA PRO A 168 4.25 -10.13 -23.93
C PRO A 168 5.59 -9.95 -23.23
N TRP A 169 5.64 -10.42 -22.00
CA TRP A 169 6.90 -10.58 -21.32
C TRP A 169 7.67 -11.52 -22.24
N ASP A 170 8.85 -11.10 -22.69
CA ASP A 170 9.79 -11.95 -23.40
C ASP A 170 10.29 -13.05 -22.45
N ASP A 171 9.39 -13.92 -21.98
CA ASP A 171 9.74 -15.24 -21.47
C ASP A 171 10.44 -16.05 -22.56
N ALA A 172 10.33 -15.62 -23.83
CA ALA A 172 11.07 -16.14 -24.97
C ALA A 172 12.60 -15.88 -24.93
N GLU A 173 13.11 -14.91 -24.17
CA GLU A 173 14.56 -14.70 -24.02
C GLU A 173 15.13 -15.12 -22.65
N ALA A 174 14.26 -15.51 -21.71
CA ALA A 174 14.65 -16.36 -20.60
C ALA A 174 14.60 -17.83 -21.05
N ALA A 175 15.35 -18.17 -22.11
CA ALA A 175 15.88 -19.53 -22.19
C ALA A 175 16.45 -19.81 -20.80
N PRO A 176 16.11 -20.93 -20.15
CA PRO A 176 16.70 -21.23 -18.86
C PRO A 176 18.20 -21.09 -19.09
N VAL A 177 18.80 -20.09 -18.44
CA VAL A 177 20.19 -20.20 -18.08
C VAL A 177 20.12 -21.43 -17.23
N ARG A 178 20.35 -22.59 -17.86
CA ARG A 178 20.64 -23.82 -17.15
C ARG A 178 21.60 -23.29 -16.12
N ALA A 179 21.21 -23.40 -14.86
CA ALA A 179 22.21 -23.64 -13.86
C ALA A 179 22.94 -24.84 -14.45
N SER A 180 24.01 -24.57 -15.22
CA SER A 180 25.15 -25.43 -15.22
C SER A 180 25.36 -25.55 -13.74
N ALA A 181 24.85 -26.67 -13.18
CA ALA A 181 25.21 -27.10 -11.87
C ALA A 181 26.71 -26.83 -11.85
N LEU A 182 27.14 -25.91 -10.99
CA LEU A 182 28.55 -25.76 -10.72
C LEU A 182 29.00 -27.19 -10.49
N ASP A 183 29.77 -27.72 -11.43
CA ASP A 183 30.24 -29.09 -11.39
C ASP A 183 31.24 -29.10 -10.25
N LEU A 184 30.73 -29.31 -9.03
CA LEU A 184 31.54 -29.31 -7.81
C LEU A 184 32.58 -30.45 -7.86
N SER A 185 32.40 -31.41 -8.77
CA SER A 185 33.38 -32.45 -9.11
C SER A 185 34.60 -31.93 -9.88
N SER A 186 34.52 -30.72 -10.46
CA SER A 186 35.63 -30.08 -11.19
C SER A 186 36.41 -29.06 -10.35
N LEU A 187 36.00 -28.83 -9.09
CA LEU A 187 36.84 -28.09 -8.14
C LEU A 187 38.02 -28.98 -7.71
N PRO A 188 39.25 -28.44 -7.69
CA PRO A 188 40.39 -29.18 -7.13
C PRO A 188 40.05 -29.61 -5.70
N PRO A 189 40.43 -30.83 -5.28
CA PRO A 189 40.23 -31.26 -3.90
C PRO A 189 40.86 -30.22 -2.95
N PRO A 190 40.23 -29.94 -1.81
CA PRO A 190 40.79 -29.03 -0.82
C PRO A 190 42.22 -29.50 -0.48
N PRO A 191 43.20 -28.57 -0.35
CA PRO A 191 44.55 -28.95 0.02
C PRO A 191 44.49 -29.78 1.30
N GLU A 192 45.15 -30.94 1.29
CA GLU A 192 45.23 -31.82 2.45
C GLU A 192 45.72 -31.00 3.65
N PRO A 193 45.15 -31.22 4.86
CA PRO A 193 45.56 -30.48 6.04
C PRO A 193 47.05 -30.70 6.28
N GLU A 194 47.84 -29.64 6.07
CA GLU A 194 49.25 -29.65 6.39
C GLU A 194 49.42 -30.05 7.85
N THR A 195 50.14 -31.15 8.05
CA THR A 195 50.48 -31.67 9.38
C THR A 195 51.10 -30.55 10.23
N PRO A 196 50.71 -30.43 11.51
CA PRO A 196 51.21 -29.37 12.38
C PRO A 196 52.74 -29.45 12.49
N ILE A 197 53.42 -28.43 11.98
CA ILE A 197 54.85 -28.22 12.16
C ILE A 197 55.09 -28.05 13.66
N ALA A 198 55.96 -28.92 14.18
CA ALA A 198 56.35 -29.00 15.58
C ALA A 198 56.84 -27.63 16.10
N SER A 199 56.35 -27.30 17.30
CA SER A 199 56.70 -26.11 18.06
C SER A 199 58.21 -25.95 18.23
N GLY A 200 58.76 -24.96 17.53
CA GLY A 200 60.08 -24.39 17.81
C GLY A 200 59.99 -23.34 18.92
N SER A 201 60.54 -23.67 20.08
CA SER A 201 60.76 -22.78 21.23
C SER A 201 61.44 -21.47 20.82
N VAL A 202 60.72 -20.35 20.84
CA VAL A 202 61.30 -19.00 20.76
C VAL A 202 61.68 -18.55 22.17
N ARG A 203 62.98 -18.37 22.38
CA ARG A 203 63.56 -17.77 23.58
C ARG A 203 63.21 -16.28 23.63
N LEU A 204 62.73 -15.86 24.80
CA LEU A 204 62.75 -14.47 25.24
C LEU A 204 64.22 -14.00 25.34
N VAL A 205 64.53 -12.93 24.63
CA VAL A 205 65.72 -12.11 24.84
C VAL A 205 65.20 -10.71 25.14
N ASP A 206 65.38 -10.30 26.39
CA ASP A 206 65.37 -8.92 26.84
C ASP A 206 66.52 -8.17 26.13
N ASP A 207 66.22 -7.03 25.52
CA ASP A 207 67.22 -5.99 25.26
C ASP A 207 66.58 -4.60 25.39
N ASP A 208 67.18 -3.85 26.31
CA ASP A 208 66.95 -2.46 26.68
C ASP A 208 67.36 -1.46 25.58
N ASP A 209 66.87 -0.23 25.74
CA ASP A 209 67.44 1.05 25.29
C ASP A 209 68.18 1.09 23.93
N ASP A 210 67.62 1.80 22.95
CA ASP A 210 68.38 2.94 22.43
C ASP A 210 67.57 4.00 21.69
N ARG A 211 68.01 5.22 21.98
CA ARG A 211 67.52 6.53 21.58
C ARG A 211 68.10 6.90 20.22
N ALA A 212 67.27 7.07 19.19
CA ALA A 212 67.70 7.76 17.97
C ALA A 212 66.58 8.59 17.31
N THR A 213 66.81 9.89 17.38
CA THR A 213 66.24 11.02 16.65
C THR A 213 65.91 10.72 15.18
N LEU A 214 64.66 10.94 14.75
CA LEU A 214 64.30 11.02 13.33
C LEU A 214 64.31 12.47 12.84
N PRO A 215 64.87 12.76 11.65
CA PRO A 215 64.85 14.09 11.05
C PRO A 215 63.50 14.36 10.37
N GLY A 216 63.10 15.63 10.41
CA GLY A 216 61.83 16.10 9.88
C GLY A 216 61.69 15.91 8.36
N GLU A 217 60.55 15.35 7.97
CA GLU A 217 60.08 15.37 6.58
C GLU A 217 59.46 16.73 6.27
N SER A 218 60.07 17.35 5.27
CA SER A 218 59.74 18.63 4.68
C SER A 218 58.42 18.55 3.90
N LEU A 219 57.46 19.40 4.29
CA LEU A 219 56.21 19.64 3.58
C LEU A 219 56.49 20.26 2.19
N ALA A 220 56.24 19.49 1.13
CA ALA A 220 56.16 20.04 -0.22
C ALA A 220 54.83 20.81 -0.42
N PRO A 221 54.83 21.98 -1.07
CA PRO A 221 53.64 22.80 -1.25
C PRO A 221 52.70 22.23 -2.32
N ALA A 222 51.41 22.25 -1.98
CA ALA A 222 50.30 21.84 -2.84
C ALA A 222 50.26 22.63 -4.16
N ALA A 223 50.14 21.91 -5.27
CA ALA A 223 49.92 22.48 -6.60
C ALA A 223 48.55 23.20 -6.69
N PRO A 224 48.44 24.29 -7.48
CA PRO A 224 47.22 25.07 -7.62
C PRO A 224 46.12 24.29 -8.36
N ARG A 225 44.92 24.31 -7.79
CA ARG A 225 43.71 23.74 -8.41
C ARG A 225 43.37 24.48 -9.72
N PRO A 226 42.96 23.77 -10.78
CA PRO A 226 42.51 24.41 -12.02
C PRO A 226 41.19 25.18 -11.80
N PRO A 227 40.95 26.27 -12.55
CA PRO A 227 39.78 27.11 -12.41
C PRO A 227 38.50 26.36 -12.80
N ARG A 228 37.47 26.56 -11.98
CA ARG A 228 36.10 26.05 -12.14
C ARG A 228 35.50 26.61 -13.43
N LEU A 229 35.21 25.73 -14.40
CA LEU A 229 34.47 26.07 -15.62
C LEU A 229 33.04 26.48 -15.23
N VAL A 230 32.74 27.76 -15.40
CA VAL A 230 31.37 28.29 -15.33
C VAL A 230 30.67 27.92 -16.65
N PRO A 231 29.54 27.21 -16.64
CA PRO A 231 28.82 26.90 -17.86
C PRO A 231 28.25 28.18 -18.51
N PRO A 232 28.25 28.28 -19.84
CA PRO A 232 27.76 29.46 -20.54
C PRO A 232 26.25 29.63 -20.33
N ASN A 233 25.90 30.88 -20.05
CA ASN A 233 24.57 31.41 -19.89
C ASN A 233 23.74 31.12 -21.15
N LEU A 234 22.81 30.17 -21.09
CA LEU A 234 21.85 29.93 -22.16
C LEU A 234 20.89 31.13 -22.22
N THR A 235 21.15 32.00 -23.18
CA THR A 235 20.24 33.03 -23.66
C THR A 235 18.90 32.39 -24.04
N ARG A 236 17.95 32.55 -23.13
CA ARG A 236 16.54 32.23 -23.30
C ARG A 236 15.99 33.02 -24.49
N LEU A 237 15.76 32.33 -25.61
CA LEU A 237 15.01 32.86 -26.75
C LEU A 237 13.64 33.34 -26.27
N LYS A 238 13.51 34.66 -26.26
CA LYS A 238 12.32 35.42 -25.89
C LYS A 238 11.29 35.23 -27.00
N LYS A 239 10.35 34.28 -26.80
CA LYS A 239 9.17 34.13 -27.65
C LYS A 239 8.25 35.32 -27.37
N GLU A 240 8.22 36.28 -28.30
CA GLU A 240 7.30 37.42 -28.24
C GLU A 240 5.86 36.91 -28.19
N LYS A 241 5.17 37.31 -27.10
CA LYS A 241 3.74 37.12 -26.90
C LYS A 241 3.05 38.39 -27.42
N PRO A 242 2.03 38.29 -28.29
CA PRO A 242 1.31 39.46 -28.75
C PRO A 242 0.71 40.24 -27.56
N SER A 243 1.05 41.53 -27.51
CA SER A 243 0.54 42.49 -26.53
C SER A 243 -0.97 42.66 -26.70
N LEU A 244 -1.74 42.29 -25.68
CA LEU A 244 -3.12 42.74 -25.51
C LEU A 244 -3.11 44.03 -24.67
N PRO A 245 -3.98 45.01 -24.96
CA PRO A 245 -4.01 46.29 -24.25
C PRO A 245 -4.34 46.09 -22.76
N ALA A 246 -3.61 46.82 -21.92
CA ALA A 246 -3.76 46.77 -20.46
C ALA A 246 -5.16 47.26 -20.03
N PRO A 247 -5.82 46.57 -19.07
CA PRO A 247 -7.03 47.10 -18.45
C PRO A 247 -6.71 48.31 -17.57
N ALA A 248 -7.64 49.27 -17.54
CA ALA A 248 -7.55 50.49 -16.76
C ALA A 248 -7.36 50.20 -15.25
N PRO A 249 -6.60 51.05 -14.53
CA PRO A 249 -6.41 50.89 -13.10
C PRO A 249 -7.73 51.09 -12.34
N PRO A 250 -8.03 50.27 -11.32
CA PRO A 250 -9.20 50.49 -10.46
C PRO A 250 -9.06 51.78 -9.65
N PRO A 251 -10.18 52.43 -9.27
CA PRO A 251 -10.15 53.64 -8.48
C PRO A 251 -9.55 53.39 -7.09
N SER A 252 -8.62 54.28 -6.70
CA SER A 252 -8.01 54.32 -5.38
C SER A 252 -9.09 54.54 -4.31
N PHE A 253 -9.31 53.54 -3.45
CA PHE A 253 -10.06 53.71 -2.21
C PHE A 253 -9.10 54.20 -1.12
N ASP A 254 -9.40 55.38 -0.61
CA ASP A 254 -8.67 56.06 0.46
C ASP A 254 -9.03 55.41 1.81
N HIS A 255 -8.17 54.51 2.30
CA HIS A 255 -8.29 53.92 3.64
C HIS A 255 -7.57 54.80 4.67
N SER A 256 -8.20 55.92 5.02
CA SER A 256 -7.95 56.60 6.30
C SER A 256 -9.00 56.17 7.31
N GLN A 257 -8.80 55.01 7.95
CA GLN A 257 -9.45 54.68 9.21
C GLN A 257 -8.40 54.29 10.25
N THR A 258 -8.37 55.10 11.29
CA THR A 258 -7.61 54.99 12.53
C THR A 258 -7.92 53.68 13.25
N SER A 259 -6.92 52.82 13.40
CA SER A 259 -6.97 51.67 14.30
C SER A 259 -7.00 52.12 15.76
N PRO A 260 -7.88 51.57 16.62
CA PRO A 260 -7.78 51.74 18.07
C PRO A 260 -6.63 50.89 18.64
N PRO A 261 -6.01 51.31 19.76
CA PRO A 261 -4.93 50.57 20.39
C PRO A 261 -5.42 49.27 21.06
N PRO A 262 -4.54 48.26 21.21
CA PRO A 262 -4.88 46.99 21.82
C PRO A 262 -5.09 47.13 23.35
N PRO A 263 -5.98 46.34 23.96
CA PRO A 263 -6.17 46.37 25.40
C PRO A 263 -4.97 45.74 26.15
N GLU A 264 -4.50 46.44 27.18
CA GLU A 264 -3.53 45.99 28.17
C GLU A 264 -4.03 44.71 28.88
N SER A 265 -3.29 43.60 28.75
CA SER A 265 -3.48 42.44 29.61
C SER A 265 -2.74 42.65 30.92
N LYS A 266 -3.47 42.98 31.99
CA LYS A 266 -2.98 42.91 33.36
C LYS A 266 -2.64 41.47 33.73
N ARG A 267 -1.36 41.25 34.02
CA ARG A 267 -0.84 40.08 34.74
C ARG A 267 -1.03 40.31 36.24
N ASP A 268 -1.94 39.55 36.83
CA ASP A 268 -1.96 39.11 38.22
C ASP A 268 -2.53 37.68 38.14
N GLY A 269 -1.99 36.60 38.69
CA GLY A 269 -1.12 36.40 39.83
C GLY A 269 -1.66 35.19 40.59
N ALA A 270 -0.86 34.12 40.67
CA ALA A 270 -0.97 32.98 41.58
C ALA A 270 -2.17 32.01 41.44
N TRP A 271 -1.89 30.77 41.01
CA TRP A 271 -2.57 29.56 41.52
C TRP A 271 -1.56 28.40 41.69
N SER A 272 -1.17 28.20 42.94
CA SER A 272 -1.05 26.91 43.65
C SER A 272 -0.82 25.63 42.82
N LEU A 273 0.43 25.15 42.78
CA LEU A 273 0.73 23.73 42.57
C LEU A 273 0.44 22.95 43.87
N GLY A 274 -0.54 22.04 43.81
CA GLY A 274 -0.86 21.16 44.92
C GLY A 274 -1.48 19.84 44.46
N LYS A 275 -0.65 18.78 44.49
CA LYS A 275 -1.00 17.36 44.71
C LYS A 275 -1.89 16.68 43.66
N SER A 276 -1.28 15.84 42.82
CA SER A 276 -1.93 14.67 42.19
C SER A 276 -0.88 13.59 41.88
N VAL A 277 -0.27 13.04 42.93
CA VAL A 277 0.44 11.76 42.87
C VAL A 277 -0.46 10.74 43.54
N GLY A 278 -0.96 9.76 42.78
CA GLY A 278 -1.63 8.58 43.36
C GLY A 278 -2.88 8.07 42.65
N VAL A 279 -2.83 7.80 41.33
CA VAL A 279 -3.82 6.88 40.68
C VAL A 279 -3.19 5.97 39.61
N VAL A 280 -2.02 6.30 39.06
CA VAL A 280 -1.42 5.51 37.95
C VAL A 280 -0.80 4.17 38.41
N GLY A 281 -0.57 3.97 39.71
CA GLY A 281 0.10 2.76 40.24
C GLY A 281 -0.74 1.49 40.33
N VAL A 282 -2.08 1.56 40.23
CA VAL A 282 -2.95 0.39 40.47
C VAL A 282 -3.35 -0.34 39.18
N ILE A 283 -3.35 0.35 38.04
CA ILE A 283 -3.74 -0.26 36.74
C ILE A 283 -2.61 -1.14 36.17
N ALA A 284 -1.34 -0.84 36.48
CA ALA A 284 -0.20 -1.63 36.00
C ALA A 284 -0.09 -3.02 36.66
N ALA A 285 -0.59 -3.20 37.89
CA ALA A 285 -0.51 -4.46 38.62
C ALA A 285 -1.61 -5.48 38.23
N VAL A 286 -2.76 -5.01 37.76
CA VAL A 286 -3.87 -5.90 37.33
C VAL A 286 -3.61 -6.49 35.94
N VAL A 287 -2.90 -5.77 35.07
CA VAL A 287 -2.57 -6.25 33.71
C VAL A 287 -1.43 -7.27 33.71
N THR A 288 -0.48 -7.20 34.64
CA THR A 288 0.61 -8.19 34.74
C THR A 288 0.18 -9.52 35.38
N ALA A 289 -0.80 -9.51 36.29
CA ALA A 289 -1.31 -10.75 36.89
C ALA A 289 -2.23 -11.55 35.95
N GLY A 290 -2.96 -10.89 35.04
CA GLY A 290 -3.83 -11.57 34.06
C GLY A 290 -3.07 -12.32 32.98
N PHE A 291 -1.89 -11.84 32.59
CA PHE A 291 -1.11 -12.43 31.49
C PHE A 291 -0.39 -13.73 31.88
N PHE A 292 -0.10 -13.94 33.17
CA PHE A 292 0.54 -15.18 33.65
C PHE A 292 -0.43 -16.34 33.90
N LEU A 293 -1.72 -16.07 34.13
CA LEU A 293 -2.72 -17.13 34.36
C LEU A 293 -3.25 -17.77 33.05
N VAL A 294 -3.14 -17.09 31.91
CA VAL A 294 -3.55 -17.65 30.60
C VAL A 294 -2.47 -18.59 30.03
N ARG A 295 -1.19 -18.38 30.35
CA ARG A 295 -0.09 -19.20 29.80
C ARG A 295 0.18 -20.50 30.55
N ALA A 296 -0.45 -20.72 31.70
CA ALA A 296 -0.31 -21.95 32.50
C ALA A 296 -1.28 -23.08 32.10
N ARG A 297 -2.22 -22.83 31.17
CA ARG A 297 -3.29 -23.81 30.83
C ARG A 297 -2.98 -24.71 29.62
N ASP A 298 -1.93 -24.42 28.84
CA ASP A 298 -1.59 -25.18 27.63
C ASP A 298 -0.37 -26.12 27.76
N ARG A 299 0.05 -26.43 28.99
CA ARG A 299 1.08 -27.46 29.25
C ARG A 299 0.55 -28.55 30.16
N GLY A 300 -0.19 -29.49 29.59
CA GLY A 300 -0.58 -30.70 30.30
C GLY A 300 -1.27 -31.72 29.40
N ALA A 301 -0.48 -32.53 28.68
CA ALA A 301 -0.75 -33.95 28.42
C ALA A 301 0.34 -34.51 27.48
N ALA A 302 1.45 -34.96 28.07
CA ALA A 302 2.29 -35.97 27.47
C ALA A 302 1.81 -37.35 27.93
N GLY A 303 1.84 -38.33 27.03
CA GLY A 303 1.96 -39.75 27.38
C GLY A 303 0.81 -40.64 26.95
N ALA A 304 1.00 -41.36 25.84
CA ALA A 304 0.68 -42.78 25.76
C ALA A 304 1.53 -43.43 24.65
N ASP A 305 2.22 -44.49 25.05
CA ASP A 305 3.07 -45.42 24.30
C ASP A 305 2.41 -46.07 23.07
N VAL A 306 3.22 -46.88 22.35
CA VAL A 306 2.92 -48.11 21.57
C VAL A 306 3.49 -48.05 20.12
N PRO A 307 4.05 -49.14 19.55
CA PRO A 307 5.43 -49.58 19.74
C PRO A 307 6.19 -49.71 18.41
N ALA A 308 7.44 -50.19 18.49
CA ALA A 308 8.24 -50.59 17.35
C ALA A 308 7.60 -51.74 16.54
N ALA A 309 7.57 -51.60 15.22
CA ALA A 309 7.40 -52.70 14.28
C ALA A 309 8.36 -52.51 13.10
N SER A 310 9.39 -53.36 13.08
CA SER A 310 10.13 -53.74 11.88
C SER A 310 9.16 -54.25 10.80
N SER A 311 9.38 -53.91 9.53
CA SER A 311 9.45 -54.89 8.44
C SER A 311 9.66 -54.26 7.06
N SER A 312 10.48 -54.99 6.30
CA SER A 312 10.40 -55.24 4.86
C SER A 312 10.62 -54.08 3.89
N ALA A 313 11.84 -54.12 3.33
CA ALA A 313 12.12 -53.80 1.94
C ALA A 313 11.09 -54.46 1.00
N GLY A 314 10.51 -53.64 0.12
CA GLY A 314 9.68 -54.07 -1.00
C GLY A 314 9.90 -53.10 -2.17
N GLN A 315 10.51 -53.61 -3.23
CA GLN A 315 10.68 -52.94 -4.51
C GLN A 315 9.33 -52.47 -5.07
N PRO A 316 9.23 -51.30 -5.71
CA PRO A 316 8.16 -51.06 -6.66
C PRO A 316 8.57 -51.57 -8.04
N ALA A 317 7.79 -52.54 -8.52
CA ALA A 317 7.77 -53.03 -9.88
C ALA A 317 7.33 -51.93 -10.85
N SER A 318 7.82 -52.06 -12.08
CA SER A 318 7.56 -51.23 -13.24
C SER A 318 6.07 -51.02 -13.51
N SER A 319 5.65 -49.75 -13.59
CA SER A 319 4.34 -49.37 -14.12
C SER A 319 4.43 -49.22 -15.63
N THR A 320 3.73 -50.13 -16.31
CA THR A 320 3.45 -50.14 -17.75
C THR A 320 2.82 -48.82 -18.20
N SER A 321 3.44 -48.21 -19.21
CA SER A 321 2.95 -47.04 -19.93
C SER A 321 1.70 -47.42 -20.73
N ALA A 322 0.54 -46.85 -20.37
CA ALA A 322 -0.68 -46.92 -21.15
C ALA A 322 -0.71 -45.75 -22.15
N GLN A 323 -0.69 -46.11 -23.42
CA GLN A 323 -0.77 -45.25 -24.59
C GLN A 323 -2.21 -44.71 -24.75
N PRO A 324 -2.45 -43.40 -24.91
CA PRO A 324 -3.80 -42.88 -25.17
C PRO A 324 -4.17 -43.06 -26.65
N ASP A 325 -5.38 -43.55 -26.88
CA ASP A 325 -6.01 -43.71 -28.19
C ASP A 325 -6.19 -42.37 -28.94
N PRO A 326 -6.13 -42.37 -30.29
CA PRO A 326 -6.34 -41.18 -31.11
C PRO A 326 -7.82 -40.76 -31.18
N PRO A 327 -8.12 -39.45 -31.24
CA PRO A 327 -9.49 -38.96 -31.39
C PRO A 327 -10.04 -39.24 -32.81
N SER A 328 -11.30 -39.69 -32.83
CA SER A 328 -12.09 -39.91 -34.04
C SER A 328 -12.42 -38.60 -34.79
N PRO A 329 -12.62 -38.65 -36.13
CA PRO A 329 -12.83 -37.47 -36.95
C PRO A 329 -14.24 -36.89 -36.77
N ILE A 330 -14.30 -35.56 -36.65
CA ILE A 330 -15.55 -34.80 -36.64
C ILE A 330 -16.07 -34.72 -38.08
N GLU A 331 -17.21 -35.37 -38.32
CA GLU A 331 -17.98 -35.24 -39.55
C GLU A 331 -18.55 -33.82 -39.71
N THR A 332 -18.29 -33.26 -40.88
CA THR A 332 -18.88 -32.03 -41.39
C THR A 332 -20.28 -32.33 -41.91
N SER A 333 -21.32 -31.77 -41.27
CA SER A 333 -22.68 -31.81 -41.81
C SER A 333 -23.23 -30.39 -41.98
N ASN A 334 -23.13 -29.92 -43.23
CA ASN A 334 -23.88 -28.79 -43.76
C ASN A 334 -25.31 -29.26 -44.05
N ALA A 335 -26.31 -28.74 -43.33
CA ALA A 335 -27.71 -28.82 -43.73
C ALA A 335 -28.39 -27.46 -43.58
N ARG A 336 -28.48 -26.79 -44.73
CA ARG A 336 -29.21 -25.56 -45.00
C ARG A 336 -30.72 -25.88 -44.96
N ALA A 337 -31.41 -25.39 -43.93
CA ALA A 337 -32.88 -25.37 -43.90
C ALA A 337 -33.35 -23.91 -43.82
N SER A 338 -33.87 -23.42 -44.94
CA SER A 338 -34.62 -22.18 -45.02
C SER A 338 -35.92 -22.32 -44.24
N ALA A 339 -36.03 -21.59 -43.12
CA ALA A 339 -37.30 -21.38 -42.43
C ALA A 339 -37.77 -19.94 -42.66
N THR A 340 -38.92 -19.81 -43.31
CA THR A 340 -39.64 -18.59 -43.62
C THR A 340 -40.04 -17.87 -42.33
N VAL A 341 -39.52 -16.65 -42.14
CA VAL A 341 -39.87 -15.75 -41.04
C VAL A 341 -41.25 -15.13 -41.31
N PRO A 342 -42.24 -15.28 -40.42
CA PRO A 342 -43.51 -14.56 -40.54
C PRO A 342 -43.34 -13.06 -40.22
N PRO A 343 -44.13 -12.17 -40.85
CA PRO A 343 -44.01 -10.72 -40.66
C PRO A 343 -44.37 -10.30 -39.22
N PRO A 344 -43.74 -9.24 -38.70
CA PRO A 344 -44.01 -8.73 -37.36
C PRO A 344 -45.44 -8.18 -37.25
N PRO A 345 -46.15 -8.41 -36.13
CA PRO A 345 -47.43 -7.77 -35.89
C PRO A 345 -47.25 -6.26 -35.79
N SER A 346 -48.15 -5.53 -36.45
CA SER A 346 -48.22 -4.08 -36.47
C SER A 346 -48.21 -3.50 -35.06
N SER A 347 -47.27 -2.59 -34.85
CA SER A 347 -47.11 -1.77 -33.66
C SER A 347 -48.37 -0.93 -33.42
N THR A 348 -49.19 -1.37 -32.47
CA THR A 348 -50.22 -0.53 -31.84
C THR A 348 -49.51 0.52 -30.97
N ALA A 349 -49.76 1.79 -31.28
CA ALA A 349 -49.26 2.94 -30.55
C ALA A 349 -49.48 2.78 -29.04
N PRO A 350 -48.47 3.11 -28.20
CA PRO A 350 -48.64 3.09 -26.76
C PRO A 350 -49.67 4.14 -26.37
N ALA A 351 -50.78 3.68 -25.79
CA ALA A 351 -51.71 4.54 -25.09
C ALA A 351 -50.94 5.32 -24.02
N ALA A 352 -51.11 6.64 -24.03
CA ALA A 352 -50.51 7.54 -23.05
C ALA A 352 -50.90 7.09 -21.65
N SER A 353 -49.96 6.45 -20.94
CA SER A 353 -50.06 6.22 -19.50
C SER A 353 -50.18 7.59 -18.84
N GLY A 354 -51.38 7.91 -18.36
CA GLY A 354 -51.63 9.11 -17.59
C GLY A 354 -50.67 9.15 -16.41
N SER A 355 -49.90 10.22 -16.31
CA SER A 355 -49.06 10.54 -15.16
C SER A 355 -49.96 10.59 -13.92
N VAL A 356 -49.95 9.52 -13.13
CA VAL A 356 -50.55 9.53 -11.80
C VAL A 356 -49.82 10.62 -11.01
N PRO A 357 -50.53 11.63 -10.45
CA PRO A 357 -49.90 12.68 -9.67
C PRO A 357 -49.09 12.05 -8.54
N LEU A 358 -47.80 12.39 -8.43
CA LEU A 358 -46.99 11.96 -7.30
C LEU A 358 -47.70 12.43 -6.00
N PRO A 359 -47.91 11.55 -5.01
CA PRO A 359 -48.44 11.97 -3.73
C PRO A 359 -47.54 13.07 -3.13
N PRO A 360 -48.10 14.04 -2.39
CA PRO A 360 -47.31 15.08 -1.76
C PRO A 360 -46.25 14.46 -0.83
N PRO A 361 -45.04 15.06 -0.74
CA PRO A 361 -43.98 14.53 0.11
C PRO A 361 -44.46 14.45 1.55
N VAL A 362 -44.41 13.23 2.12
CA VAL A 362 -44.71 13.01 3.53
C VAL A 362 -43.60 13.69 4.34
N PRO A 363 -43.92 14.56 5.32
CA PRO A 363 -42.90 15.14 6.17
C PRO A 363 -42.18 14.03 6.92
N ALA A 364 -40.84 14.09 6.96
CA ALA A 364 -40.05 13.13 7.72
C ALA A 364 -40.51 13.07 9.17
N SER A 365 -40.46 11.87 9.74
CA SER A 365 -40.56 11.72 11.19
C SER A 365 -39.40 12.47 11.85
N PRO A 366 -39.62 13.13 13.01
CA PRO A 366 -38.56 13.79 13.77
C PRO A 366 -37.30 12.92 13.97
N ASP A 367 -37.50 11.61 14.11
CA ASP A 367 -36.43 10.61 14.28
C ASP A 367 -35.50 10.48 13.07
N GLU A 368 -36.01 10.71 11.85
CA GLU A 368 -35.20 10.64 10.62
C GLU A 368 -34.16 11.77 10.59
N ALA A 369 -34.60 13.01 10.85
CA ALA A 369 -33.73 14.17 10.86
C ALA A 369 -32.64 14.05 11.94
N THR A 370 -33.00 13.52 13.12
CA THR A 370 -32.03 13.25 14.18
C THR A 370 -31.03 12.17 13.78
N CYS A 371 -31.46 11.09 13.13
CA CYS A 371 -30.56 10.04 12.65
C CYS A 371 -29.60 10.55 11.56
N VAL A 372 -30.10 11.30 10.57
CA VAL A 372 -29.25 11.82 9.50
C VAL A 372 -28.23 12.82 10.04
N THR A 373 -28.64 13.70 10.95
CA THR A 373 -27.72 14.69 11.54
C THR A 373 -26.69 14.03 12.46
N SER A 374 -27.03 12.94 13.15
CA SER A 374 -26.07 12.21 13.98
C SER A 374 -24.95 11.57 13.16
N ALA A 375 -25.22 11.17 11.91
CA ALA A 375 -24.20 10.62 11.00
C ALA A 375 -23.08 11.62 10.64
N LEU A 376 -23.37 12.92 10.75
CA LEU A 376 -22.50 14.02 10.31
C LEU A 376 -21.71 14.60 11.49
N ALA A 377 -20.76 15.49 11.22
CA ALA A 377 -20.03 16.14 12.32
C ALA A 377 -21.01 17.03 13.10
N PRO A 378 -20.84 17.19 14.44
CA PRO A 378 -21.79 17.94 15.26
C PRO A 378 -21.98 19.39 14.81
N ASP A 379 -21.02 19.94 14.07
CA ASP A 379 -21.08 21.29 13.51
C ASP A 379 -21.71 21.35 12.11
N ALA A 380 -22.32 20.28 11.58
CA ALA A 380 -22.95 20.27 10.27
C ALA A 380 -24.09 21.30 10.13
N PHE A 381 -24.87 21.51 11.21
CA PHE A 381 -26.03 22.40 11.19
C PHE A 381 -26.06 23.28 12.46
N THR A 382 -26.34 24.57 12.31
CA THR A 382 -26.37 25.54 13.43
C THR A 382 -27.70 25.56 14.18
N THR A 383 -28.81 25.60 13.44
CA THR A 383 -30.20 25.70 13.93
C THR A 383 -31.21 25.43 12.81
N THR A 384 -30.79 25.51 11.55
CA THR A 384 -31.62 25.22 10.38
C THR A 384 -31.98 23.74 10.34
N SER A 385 -33.28 23.43 10.27
CA SER A 385 -33.78 22.07 10.15
C SER A 385 -33.25 21.45 8.85
N TYR A 386 -32.46 20.38 8.98
CA TYR A 386 -32.18 19.46 7.89
C TYR A 386 -33.47 19.19 7.09
N GLN A 387 -33.42 19.36 5.77
CA GLN A 387 -34.56 19.03 4.92
C GLN A 387 -34.56 17.53 4.61
N PRO A 388 -35.71 16.84 4.78
CA PRO A 388 -35.79 15.39 4.64
C PRO A 388 -35.74 14.94 3.18
N LEU A 389 -34.53 14.93 2.63
CA LEU A 389 -34.26 14.51 1.25
C LEU A 389 -33.68 13.10 1.17
N VAL A 390 -33.10 12.58 2.25
CA VAL A 390 -32.37 11.31 2.22
C VAL A 390 -33.32 10.16 1.96
N CYS A 391 -34.50 10.12 2.59
CA CYS A 391 -35.45 9.03 2.37
C CYS A 391 -36.27 9.16 1.09
N ALA A 392 -36.39 10.38 0.54
CA ALA A 392 -37.16 10.66 -0.65
C ALA A 392 -36.39 10.41 -1.96
N GLU A 393 -35.07 10.60 -1.97
CA GLU A 393 -34.24 10.37 -3.14
C GLU A 393 -33.69 8.94 -3.15
N ALA A 394 -33.81 8.24 -4.27
CA ALA A 394 -33.36 6.86 -4.41
C ALA A 394 -32.02 6.76 -5.18
N ASP A 395 -31.74 7.75 -6.02
CA ASP A 395 -30.51 7.85 -6.79
C ASP A 395 -29.36 8.34 -5.89
N VAL A 396 -28.33 7.51 -5.72
CA VAL A 396 -27.21 7.85 -4.81
C VAL A 396 -26.40 9.05 -5.25
N VAL A 397 -26.31 9.32 -6.55
CA VAL A 397 -25.52 10.43 -7.08
C VAL A 397 -26.26 11.74 -6.79
N LYS A 398 -27.56 11.78 -7.09
CA LYS A 398 -28.40 12.94 -6.77
C LYS A 398 -28.53 13.15 -5.27
N GLY A 399 -28.75 12.06 -4.53
CA GLY A 399 -28.90 12.07 -3.09
C GLY A 399 -27.66 12.57 -2.36
N ALA A 400 -26.48 12.06 -2.71
CA ALA A 400 -25.22 12.53 -2.14
C ALA A 400 -24.94 14.00 -2.47
N ALA A 401 -25.17 14.42 -3.73
CA ALA A 401 -25.01 15.82 -4.13
C ALA A 401 -25.97 16.76 -3.40
N ALA A 402 -27.22 16.33 -3.17
CA ALA A 402 -28.23 17.08 -2.43
C ALA A 402 -27.87 17.17 -0.94
N LEU A 403 -27.40 16.07 -0.33
CA LEU A 403 -26.93 16.06 1.06
C LEU A 403 -25.70 16.96 1.25
N ARG A 404 -24.72 16.88 0.34
CA ARG A 404 -23.58 17.81 0.30
C ARG A 404 -24.03 19.27 0.27
N THR A 405 -25.01 19.59 -0.58
CA THR A 405 -25.58 20.93 -0.67
C THR A 405 -26.20 21.38 0.66
N GLN A 406 -26.91 20.48 1.37
CA GLN A 406 -27.46 20.79 2.69
C GLN A 406 -26.37 20.99 3.74
N ILE A 407 -25.28 20.21 3.73
CA ILE A 407 -24.14 20.39 4.63
C ILE A 407 -23.53 21.79 4.44
N VAL A 408 -23.32 22.21 3.19
CA VAL A 408 -22.79 23.55 2.87
C VAL A 408 -23.74 24.64 3.34
N LYS A 409 -25.05 24.52 3.07
CA LYS A 409 -26.07 25.47 3.53
C LYS A 409 -26.20 25.51 5.06
N GLY A 410 -26.06 24.37 5.73
CA GLY A 410 -26.03 24.27 7.20
C GLY A 410 -24.81 24.97 7.80
N GLY A 411 -23.72 25.10 7.04
CA GLY A 411 -22.53 25.86 7.35
C GLY A 411 -22.61 27.37 7.05
N ASP A 412 -23.69 27.87 6.46
CA ASP A 412 -23.77 29.26 6.00
C ASP A 412 -23.48 30.26 7.12
N GLY A 413 -22.69 31.29 6.80
CA GLY A 413 -22.20 32.28 7.76
C GLY A 413 -21.09 31.79 8.72
N ARG A 414 -20.59 30.56 8.61
CA ARG A 414 -19.47 30.04 9.41
C ARG A 414 -18.22 29.79 8.56
N PRO A 415 -17.02 29.77 9.17
CA PRO A 415 -15.85 29.16 8.55
C PRO A 415 -16.11 27.71 8.15
N VAL A 416 -15.24 27.14 7.30
CA VAL A 416 -15.34 25.74 6.85
C VAL A 416 -15.47 24.80 8.05
N THR A 417 -16.65 24.17 8.17
CA THR A 417 -16.99 23.24 9.26
C THR A 417 -16.29 21.91 9.08
N ASP A 418 -16.17 21.13 10.16
CA ASP A 418 -15.62 19.79 10.11
C ASP A 418 -16.50 18.86 9.28
N ALA A 419 -17.83 19.04 9.30
CA ALA A 419 -18.75 18.35 8.39
C ALA A 419 -18.42 18.61 6.91
N MET A 420 -18.11 19.85 6.53
CA MET A 420 -17.73 20.20 5.15
C MET A 420 -16.40 19.55 4.77
N LYS A 421 -15.38 19.61 5.65
CA LYS A 421 -14.07 18.97 5.40
C LYS A 421 -14.22 17.46 5.25
N GLU A 422 -14.96 16.85 6.16
CA GLU A 422 -15.15 15.40 6.18
C GLU A 422 -15.91 14.92 4.95
N TRP A 423 -16.98 15.60 4.55
CA TRP A 423 -17.71 15.25 3.33
C TRP A 423 -16.87 15.49 2.07
N ALA A 424 -16.07 16.56 2.02
CA ALA A 424 -15.18 16.84 0.90
C ALA A 424 -14.08 15.77 0.74
N LEU A 425 -13.65 15.14 1.83
CA LEU A 425 -12.69 14.02 1.81
C LEU A 425 -13.29 12.72 1.27
N LEU A 426 -14.60 12.57 1.10
CA LEU A 426 -15.17 11.27 0.68
C LEU A 426 -14.91 10.94 -0.80
N GLY A 427 -14.86 11.94 -1.69
CA GLY A 427 -14.81 11.69 -3.13
C GLY A 427 -15.94 10.72 -3.56
N PHE A 428 -15.60 9.65 -4.28
CA PHE A 428 -16.55 8.60 -4.68
C PHE A 428 -17.27 7.91 -3.51
N TYR A 429 -16.68 7.90 -2.32
CA TYR A 429 -17.27 7.26 -1.13
C TYR A 429 -18.49 8.02 -0.61
N GLU A 430 -18.79 9.23 -1.11
CA GLU A 430 -20.01 9.96 -0.76
C GLU A 430 -21.28 9.18 -1.18
N LEU A 431 -21.20 8.37 -2.24
CA LEU A 431 -22.30 7.51 -2.69
C LEU A 431 -22.62 6.42 -1.65
N ALA A 432 -21.58 5.80 -1.10
CA ALA A 432 -21.71 4.79 -0.05
C ALA A 432 -22.12 5.39 1.29
N ALA A 433 -21.60 6.57 1.63
CA ALA A 433 -22.03 7.32 2.82
C ALA A 433 -23.53 7.62 2.74
N TYR A 434 -23.99 8.19 1.62
CA TYR A 434 -25.39 8.50 1.41
C TYR A 434 -26.29 7.26 1.48
N ALA A 435 -25.93 6.18 0.77
CA ALA A 435 -26.71 4.95 0.80
C ALA A 435 -26.78 4.32 2.20
N THR A 436 -25.69 4.37 2.97
CA THR A 436 -25.65 3.84 4.34
C THR A 436 -26.50 4.67 5.29
N ILE A 437 -26.43 6.01 5.21
CA ILE A 437 -27.29 6.91 5.99
C ILE A 437 -28.75 6.62 5.67
N ARG A 438 -29.10 6.49 4.39
CA ARG A 438 -30.45 6.17 3.93
C ARG A 438 -30.95 4.82 4.42
N ASP A 439 -30.13 3.79 4.34
CA ASP A 439 -30.47 2.42 4.78
C ASP A 439 -30.62 2.29 6.31
N ARG A 440 -30.07 3.22 7.09
CA ARG A 440 -30.18 3.23 8.56
C ARG A 440 -31.21 4.20 9.12
N CYS A 441 -31.40 5.34 8.47
CA CYS A 441 -32.26 6.40 8.99
C CYS A 441 -33.68 6.36 8.44
N CYS A 442 -33.91 5.67 7.32
CA CYS A 442 -35.22 5.56 6.71
C CYS A 442 -35.94 4.29 7.17
N ALA A 443 -37.19 4.42 7.61
CA ALA A 443 -37.99 3.27 8.04
C ALA A 443 -38.31 2.29 6.90
N SER A 444 -38.48 2.79 5.67
CA SER A 444 -38.77 1.97 4.48
C SER A 444 -38.29 2.69 3.21
N PRO A 445 -36.96 2.82 3.01
CA PRO A 445 -36.43 3.49 1.84
C PRO A 445 -36.77 2.69 0.57
N ALA A 446 -37.13 3.37 -0.52
CA ALA A 446 -37.20 2.74 -1.85
C ALA A 446 -35.85 2.08 -2.20
N PRO A 447 -35.77 1.08 -3.10
CA PRO A 447 -34.48 0.50 -3.48
C PRO A 447 -33.50 1.57 -3.97
N THR A 448 -32.28 1.57 -3.43
CA THR A 448 -31.22 2.50 -3.83
C THR A 448 -30.77 2.20 -5.26
N VAL A 449 -30.66 3.24 -6.08
CA VAL A 449 -30.26 3.17 -7.50
C VAL A 449 -28.93 3.90 -7.68
N ALA A 450 -28.03 3.32 -8.46
CA ALA A 450 -26.80 3.98 -8.90
C ALA A 450 -26.67 3.82 -10.43
N PRO A 451 -25.96 4.72 -11.12
CA PRO A 451 -25.65 4.54 -12.53
C PRO A 451 -24.94 3.21 -12.79
N GLU A 452 -25.17 2.62 -13.96
CA GLU A 452 -24.48 1.40 -14.37
C GLU A 452 -22.96 1.64 -14.48
N SER A 453 -22.18 0.71 -13.95
CA SER A 453 -20.73 0.70 -14.16
C SER A 453 -20.39 0.36 -15.61
N PRO A 454 -19.25 0.86 -16.13
CA PRO A 454 -18.76 0.41 -17.42
C PRO A 454 -18.56 -1.11 -17.44
N ALA A 455 -18.86 -1.76 -18.56
CA ALA A 455 -18.86 -3.23 -18.71
C ALA A 455 -17.50 -3.90 -18.43
N ILE A 456 -16.40 -3.14 -18.52
CA ILE A 456 -15.05 -3.62 -18.16
C ILE A 456 -14.89 -3.83 -16.64
N CYS A 457 -15.73 -3.19 -15.82
CA CYS A 457 -15.70 -3.37 -14.38
C CYS A 457 -16.48 -4.61 -13.97
N LYS A 458 -15.79 -5.54 -13.29
CA LYS A 458 -16.37 -6.81 -12.81
C LYS A 458 -17.55 -6.63 -11.87
N SER A 459 -17.54 -5.57 -11.07
CA SER A 459 -18.58 -5.24 -10.09
C SER A 459 -19.26 -3.91 -10.43
N SER A 460 -20.55 -3.83 -10.13
CA SER A 460 -21.31 -2.59 -10.34
C SER A 460 -21.15 -1.63 -9.15
N MET A 461 -21.22 -0.32 -9.40
CA MET A 461 -21.21 0.71 -8.35
C MET A 461 -22.40 0.49 -7.39
N GLN A 462 -23.57 0.13 -7.95
CA GLN A 462 -24.76 -0.16 -7.15
C GLN A 462 -24.53 -1.30 -6.15
N GLU A 463 -23.94 -2.41 -6.60
CA GLU A 463 -23.61 -3.55 -5.74
C GLU A 463 -22.61 -3.16 -4.65
N GLY A 464 -21.53 -2.46 -5.00
CA GLY A 464 -20.52 -2.03 -4.02
C GLY A 464 -21.09 -1.09 -2.94
N VAL A 465 -21.91 -0.12 -3.35
CA VAL A 465 -22.55 0.84 -2.44
C VAL A 465 -23.56 0.15 -1.51
N LEU A 466 -24.39 -0.76 -2.04
CA LEU A 466 -25.35 -1.53 -1.25
C LEU A 466 -24.65 -2.50 -0.28
N GLU A 467 -23.55 -3.12 -0.71
CA GLU A 467 -22.80 -4.04 0.14
C GLU A 467 -22.15 -3.30 1.32
N VAL A 468 -21.62 -2.09 1.12
CA VAL A 468 -21.14 -1.25 2.23
C VAL A 468 -22.27 -0.91 3.20
N ALA A 469 -23.43 -0.47 2.70
CA ALA A 469 -24.58 -0.16 3.55
C ALA A 469 -25.01 -1.37 4.40
N ARG A 470 -25.12 -2.55 3.78
CA ARG A 470 -25.46 -3.80 4.46
C ARG A 470 -24.40 -4.23 5.48
N SER A 471 -23.14 -4.30 5.05
CA SER A 471 -22.02 -4.76 5.88
C SER A 471 -21.77 -3.82 7.07
N SER A 472 -22.14 -2.54 6.96
CA SER A 472 -22.07 -1.61 8.09
C SER A 472 -22.82 -2.12 9.32
N LYS A 473 -23.94 -2.83 9.13
CA LYS A 473 -24.83 -3.32 10.20
C LYS A 473 -24.31 -4.59 10.89
N VAL A 474 -23.27 -5.23 10.34
CA VAL A 474 -22.80 -6.54 10.78
C VAL A 474 -21.63 -6.41 11.77
N ASP A 475 -20.45 -6.06 11.26
CA ASP A 475 -19.21 -5.93 12.03
C ASP A 475 -18.15 -5.15 11.22
N ASP A 476 -17.15 -4.61 11.91
CA ASP A 476 -16.10 -3.79 11.28
C ASP A 476 -15.29 -4.55 10.23
N LYS A 477 -15.06 -5.86 10.43
CA LYS A 477 -14.29 -6.69 9.47
C LYS A 477 -15.08 -6.90 8.18
N SER A 478 -16.40 -7.04 8.27
CA SER A 478 -17.29 -7.12 7.11
C SER A 478 -17.39 -5.78 6.38
N LEU A 479 -17.52 -4.68 7.12
CA LEU A 479 -17.47 -3.33 6.57
C LEU A 479 -16.15 -3.07 5.82
N ASP A 480 -15.01 -3.47 6.38
CA ASP A 480 -13.70 -3.30 5.76
C ASP A 480 -13.58 -4.06 4.43
N ARG A 481 -14.11 -5.28 4.37
CA ARG A 481 -14.16 -6.05 3.12
C ARG A 481 -15.05 -5.37 2.07
N ALA A 482 -16.22 -4.86 2.48
CA ALA A 482 -17.13 -4.16 1.59
C ALA A 482 -16.51 -2.85 1.05
N ILE A 483 -15.83 -2.08 1.90
CA ILE A 483 -15.10 -0.86 1.51
C ILE A 483 -13.99 -1.20 0.51
N LYS A 484 -13.18 -2.24 0.74
CA LYS A 484 -12.14 -2.68 -0.21
C LYS A 484 -12.75 -3.11 -1.56
N ALA A 485 -13.88 -3.80 -1.55
CA ALA A 485 -14.57 -4.18 -2.79
C ALA A 485 -15.11 -2.96 -3.57
N LEU A 486 -15.67 -1.98 -2.85
CA LEU A 486 -16.09 -0.71 -3.43
C LEU A 486 -14.90 0.06 -4.02
N ASP A 487 -13.75 0.09 -3.32
CA ASP A 487 -12.53 0.75 -3.80
C ASP A 487 -12.06 0.17 -5.15
N LYS A 488 -12.03 -1.17 -5.27
CA LYS A 488 -11.72 -1.85 -6.54
C LYS A 488 -12.65 -1.40 -7.67
N THR A 489 -13.94 -1.23 -7.37
CA THR A 489 -14.96 -0.75 -8.33
C THR A 489 -14.72 0.71 -8.72
N ILE A 490 -14.46 1.60 -7.75
CA ILE A 490 -14.17 3.02 -7.98
C ILE A 490 -12.92 3.17 -8.85
N ARG A 491 -11.83 2.47 -8.52
CA ARG A 491 -10.58 2.52 -9.31
C ARG A 491 -10.81 2.03 -10.74
N CYS A 492 -11.66 1.05 -10.95
CA CYS A 492 -12.04 0.62 -12.30
C CYS A 492 -12.77 1.73 -13.06
N ILE A 493 -13.80 2.35 -12.47
CA ILE A 493 -14.57 3.44 -13.08
C ILE A 493 -13.68 4.65 -13.40
N ALA A 494 -12.80 5.02 -12.49
CA ALA A 494 -11.86 6.11 -12.67
C ALA A 494 -10.89 5.83 -13.83
N ARG A 495 -10.39 4.60 -13.97
CA ARG A 495 -9.56 4.17 -15.10
C ARG A 495 -10.30 4.16 -16.42
N ALA A 496 -11.57 3.78 -16.42
CA ALA A 496 -12.46 3.86 -17.58
C ALA A 496 -12.84 5.30 -17.98
N ASN A 497 -12.34 6.32 -17.28
CA ASN A 497 -12.69 7.74 -17.46
C ASN A 497 -14.20 8.03 -17.39
N GLN A 498 -14.93 7.25 -16.59
CA GLN A 498 -16.38 7.40 -16.41
C GLN A 498 -16.76 8.07 -15.08
N SER A 499 -15.82 8.73 -14.39
CA SER A 499 -16.08 9.41 -13.11
C SER A 499 -17.18 10.47 -13.19
N ASN A 500 -17.36 11.12 -14.34
CA ASN A 500 -18.40 12.13 -14.56
C ASN A 500 -19.83 11.60 -14.40
N VAL A 501 -20.07 10.32 -14.71
CA VAL A 501 -21.38 9.68 -14.53
C VAL A 501 -21.75 9.56 -13.05
N PHE A 502 -20.72 9.51 -12.20
CA PHE A 502 -20.83 9.33 -10.75
C PHE A 502 -20.57 10.63 -9.99
N GLY A 503 -20.82 11.79 -10.59
CA GLY A 503 -20.65 13.09 -9.92
C GLY A 503 -19.31 13.80 -10.17
N GLY A 504 -18.44 13.25 -11.03
CA GLY A 504 -17.20 13.93 -11.45
C GLY A 504 -16.11 13.92 -10.38
N HIS A 505 -16.07 12.88 -9.54
CA HIS A 505 -15.09 12.77 -8.47
C HIS A 505 -13.66 12.63 -9.00
N PRO A 506 -12.66 13.18 -8.28
CA PRO A 506 -11.25 12.94 -8.56
C PRO A 506 -10.91 11.46 -8.33
N LYS A 507 -9.72 11.04 -8.81
CA LYS A 507 -9.18 9.73 -8.48
C LYS A 507 -9.02 9.61 -6.97
N PRO A 508 -9.29 8.43 -6.37
CA PRO A 508 -9.00 8.19 -4.96
C PRO A 508 -7.54 8.53 -4.64
N SER A 509 -7.35 9.24 -3.55
CA SER A 509 -6.07 9.74 -3.02
C SER A 509 -5.69 9.14 -1.66
N GLY A 510 -6.55 8.28 -1.10
CA GLY A 510 -6.35 7.68 0.21
C GLY A 510 -7.08 8.44 1.32
N GLY A 511 -7.45 7.71 2.38
CA GLY A 511 -8.15 8.26 3.55
C GLY A 511 -9.66 8.42 3.40
N GLU A 512 -10.23 8.30 2.19
CA GLU A 512 -11.67 8.43 1.97
C GLU A 512 -12.46 7.32 2.67
N GLY A 513 -11.94 6.08 2.64
CA GLY A 513 -12.50 4.95 3.37
C GLY A 513 -12.52 5.19 4.90
N THR A 514 -11.50 5.85 5.44
CA THR A 514 -11.46 6.23 6.87
C THR A 514 -12.51 7.29 7.20
N ALA A 515 -12.70 8.29 6.33
CA ALA A 515 -13.77 9.28 6.49
C ALA A 515 -15.16 8.63 6.45
N LEU A 516 -15.38 7.70 5.52
CA LEU A 516 -16.62 6.91 5.45
C LEU A 516 -16.87 6.12 6.76
N LYS A 517 -15.86 5.42 7.28
CA LYS A 517 -15.99 4.68 8.56
C LYS A 517 -16.37 5.60 9.72
N ARG A 518 -15.82 6.83 9.79
CA ARG A 518 -16.20 7.80 10.83
C ARG A 518 -17.67 8.22 10.74
N ILE A 519 -18.20 8.41 9.53
CA ILE A 519 -19.64 8.69 9.32
C ILE A 519 -20.47 7.49 9.79
N ILE A 520 -20.10 6.29 9.37
CA ILE A 520 -20.81 5.05 9.74
C ILE A 520 -20.79 4.82 11.25
N ALA A 521 -19.67 5.09 11.92
CA ALA A 521 -19.52 4.89 13.36
C ALA A 521 -20.44 5.79 14.21
N ARG A 522 -20.95 6.89 13.66
CA ARG A 522 -21.90 7.79 14.35
C ARG A 522 -23.37 7.44 14.08
N LEU A 523 -23.64 6.56 13.12
CA LEU A 523 -25.00 6.10 12.87
C LEU A 523 -25.47 5.17 14.00
N PRO A 524 -26.77 5.20 14.34
CA PRO A 524 -27.33 4.22 15.27
C PRO A 524 -27.08 2.79 14.75
N LYS A 525 -26.77 1.87 15.67
CA LYS A 525 -26.55 0.46 15.37
C LYS A 525 -27.85 -0.30 15.19
#